data_AF-A0A0F2J785-F1
#
_entry.id   AF-A0A0F2J785-F1
#
_cell.length_a   1.000
_cell.length_b   1.000
_cell.length_c   1.000
_cell.angle_alpha   90.00
_cell.angle_beta   90.00
_cell.angle_gamma   90.00
#
_symmetry.space_group_name_H-M   'P 1'
#
loop_
_entity.id
_entity.type
_entity.pdbx_description
1 polymer ?
#
loop_
_entity_poly.entity_id
_entity_poly.type
_entity_poly.pdbx_seq_one_letter_code
_entity_poly.pdbx_strand_id
1 'polypeptide(L)'
;MAEKYPLLKKFHKPEFKGINHLVQTGELYLPSYDTCPACKTEWVFDLYGDIYGCTATTGQNQYKLGTYFPVFQLEANEVKEWQERSVLTIPECQDCEVSLICGGGCGAVAKDRLGKVQAPDCHPIKELLTIGLNYYGEDLLKIG
;
A
#
# COMPACT_ATOMS: atom_id res chain seq x y z
N MET A 1 22.02 -9.34 -8.63
CA MET A 1 21.95 -9.97 -9.96
C MET A 1 22.15 -8.97 -11.09
N ALA A 2 21.42 -7.84 -11.11
CA ALA A 2 21.56 -6.81 -12.16
C ALA A 2 22.97 -6.17 -12.22
N GLU A 3 23.69 -6.05 -11.10
CA GLU A 3 25.08 -5.58 -11.08
C GLU A 3 26.04 -6.53 -11.79
N LYS A 4 25.82 -7.84 -11.67
CA LYS A 4 26.64 -8.89 -12.28
C LYS A 4 26.40 -8.99 -13.80
N TYR A 5 25.24 -8.55 -14.29
CA TYR A 5 24.85 -8.63 -15.69
C TYR A 5 24.27 -7.28 -16.17
N PRO A 6 25.12 -6.35 -16.64
CA PRO A 6 24.69 -4.99 -17.02
C PRO A 6 23.55 -4.94 -18.04
N LEU A 7 23.44 -5.95 -18.91
CA LEU A 7 22.35 -6.06 -19.88
C LEU A 7 20.96 -6.15 -19.20
N LEU A 8 20.86 -6.77 -18.01
CA LEU A 8 19.61 -6.90 -17.27
C LEU A 8 19.05 -5.55 -16.81
N LYS A 9 19.90 -4.53 -16.62
CA LYS A 9 19.44 -3.17 -16.27
C LYS A 9 18.54 -2.56 -17.34
N LYS A 10 18.62 -3.02 -18.60
CA LYS A 10 17.73 -2.59 -19.69
C LYS A 10 16.32 -3.15 -19.56
N PHE A 11 16.18 -4.35 -18.99
CA PHE A 11 14.91 -5.07 -18.90
C PHE A 11 14.25 -4.94 -17.52
N HIS A 12 15.03 -4.62 -16.50
CA HIS A 12 14.54 -4.46 -15.13
C HIS A 12 14.89 -3.06 -14.60
N LYS A 13 13.87 -2.21 -14.56
CA LYS A 13 13.92 -0.86 -13.98
C LYS A 13 13.13 -0.86 -12.67
N PRO A 14 13.77 -1.13 -11.52
CA PRO A 14 13.09 -1.19 -10.23
C PRO A 14 12.48 0.16 -9.84
N GLU A 15 11.33 0.13 -9.18
CA GLU A 15 10.51 1.34 -8.93
C GLU A 15 11.08 2.24 -7.82
N PHE A 16 11.60 1.64 -6.74
CA PHE A 16 12.21 2.30 -5.58
C PHE A 16 11.38 3.44 -4.94
N LYS A 17 10.08 3.23 -4.73
CA LYS A 17 9.18 4.18 -4.05
C LYS A 17 9.17 5.56 -4.72
N GLY A 18 9.02 5.58 -6.04
CA GLY A 18 8.86 6.78 -6.84
C GLY A 18 10.12 7.28 -7.54
N ILE A 19 11.31 6.76 -7.23
CA ILE A 19 12.55 7.25 -7.85
C ILE A 19 12.58 6.95 -9.35
N ASN A 20 12.14 5.76 -9.77
CA ASN A 20 12.06 5.46 -11.20
C ASN A 20 11.03 6.31 -11.93
N HIS A 21 9.93 6.70 -11.25
CA HIS A 21 8.97 7.65 -11.82
C HIS A 21 9.63 9.01 -12.05
N LEU A 22 10.33 9.55 -11.04
CA LEU A 22 11.09 10.79 -11.14
C LEU A 22 12.09 10.76 -12.30
N VAL A 23 12.82 9.66 -12.47
CA VAL A 23 13.78 9.50 -13.58
C VAL A 23 13.11 9.51 -14.95
N GLN A 24 11.90 8.98 -15.05
CA GLN A 24 11.19 8.85 -16.32
C GLN A 24 10.42 10.10 -16.71
N THR A 25 9.87 10.83 -15.74
CA THR A 25 8.96 11.96 -15.98
C THR A 25 9.57 13.31 -15.64
N GLY A 26 10.62 13.35 -14.81
CA GLY A 26 11.13 14.58 -14.21
C GLY A 26 10.26 15.11 -13.06
N GLU A 27 9.21 14.37 -12.67
CA GLU A 27 8.24 14.80 -11.65
C GLU A 27 8.24 13.83 -10.46
N LEU A 28 8.00 14.35 -9.25
CA LEU A 28 7.74 13.50 -8.09
C LEU A 28 6.35 12.87 -8.20
N TYR A 29 6.22 11.64 -7.70
CA TYR A 29 4.92 10.97 -7.64
C TYR A 29 3.97 11.69 -6.67
N LEU A 30 2.66 11.55 -6.90
CA LEU A 30 1.65 12.17 -6.05
C LEU A 30 1.66 11.55 -4.63
N PRO A 31 1.56 12.38 -3.58
CA PRO A 31 1.54 11.87 -2.21
C PRO A 31 0.34 10.93 -1.99
N SER A 32 0.59 9.78 -1.37
CA SER A 32 -0.45 8.82 -0.98
C SER A 32 -0.71 8.93 0.51
N TYR A 33 -1.88 9.45 0.88
CA TYR A 33 -2.33 9.49 2.29
C TYR A 33 -3.12 8.25 2.70
N ASP A 34 -3.51 7.44 1.72
CA ASP A 34 -4.28 6.22 1.90
C ASP A 34 -4.01 5.25 0.75
N THR A 35 -3.22 4.21 1.04
CA THR A 35 -2.88 3.17 0.06
C THR A 35 -3.77 1.93 0.17
N CYS A 36 -4.53 1.77 1.26
CA CYS A 36 -5.32 0.56 1.47
C CYS A 36 -6.68 0.69 0.77
N PRO A 37 -6.98 -0.11 -0.27
CA PRO A 37 -8.20 0.05 -1.06
C PRO A 37 -9.45 -0.52 -0.36
N ALA A 38 -9.23 -1.30 0.71
CA ALA A 38 -10.26 -2.09 1.34
C ALA A 38 -11.44 -1.25 1.84
N CYS A 39 -12.65 -1.61 1.42
CA CYS A 39 -13.91 -0.93 1.73
C CYS A 39 -14.04 0.48 1.14
N LYS A 40 -13.14 0.89 0.23
CA LYS A 40 -13.10 2.23 -0.36
C LYS A 40 -13.19 2.13 -1.87
N THR A 41 -12.07 1.82 -2.51
CA THR A 41 -11.95 1.65 -3.97
C THR A 41 -12.06 0.19 -4.38
N GLU A 42 -11.98 -0.73 -3.42
CA GLU A 42 -12.15 -2.16 -3.63
C GLU A 42 -13.17 -2.74 -2.64
N TRP A 43 -13.93 -3.71 -3.13
CA TRP A 43 -14.86 -4.56 -2.40
C TRP A 43 -14.90 -5.91 -3.10
N VAL A 44 -15.01 -6.99 -2.34
CA VAL A 44 -15.13 -8.33 -2.89
C VAL A 44 -16.38 -9.03 -2.39
N PHE A 45 -17.13 -9.60 -3.31
CA PHE A 45 -18.32 -10.40 -3.08
C PHE A 45 -17.98 -11.82 -3.55
N ASP A 46 -17.85 -12.76 -2.63
CA ASP A 46 -17.39 -14.11 -2.95
C ASP A 46 -18.53 -15.03 -3.43
N LEU A 47 -18.20 -16.25 -3.84
CA LEU A 47 -19.18 -17.20 -4.38
C LEU A 47 -20.12 -17.80 -3.31
N TYR A 48 -19.83 -17.61 -2.02
CA TYR A 48 -20.60 -18.14 -0.90
C TYR A 48 -21.62 -17.14 -0.34
N GLY A 49 -21.63 -15.91 -0.85
CA GLY A 49 -22.51 -14.85 -0.36
C GLY A 49 -21.83 -13.88 0.60
N ASP A 50 -20.51 -13.98 0.82
CA ASP A 50 -19.78 -13.18 1.81
C ASP A 50 -19.14 -11.93 1.19
N ILE A 51 -19.01 -10.87 2.00
CA ILE A 51 -18.45 -9.58 1.60
C ILE A 51 -17.11 -9.35 2.31
N TYR A 52 -16.11 -8.89 1.57
CA TYR A 52 -14.76 -8.57 2.06
C TYR A 52 -14.27 -7.22 1.53
N GLY A 53 -13.28 -6.66 2.20
CA GLY A 53 -12.74 -5.34 1.86
C GLY A 53 -11.85 -5.36 0.64
N CYS A 54 -11.02 -6.39 0.44
CA CYS A 54 -10.15 -6.50 -0.73
C CYS A 54 -9.85 -7.96 -1.07
N THR A 55 -9.28 -8.18 -2.26
CA THR A 55 -8.94 -9.51 -2.79
C THR A 55 -8.00 -10.28 -1.86
N ALA A 56 -7.09 -9.58 -1.16
CA ALA A 56 -6.17 -10.22 -0.23
C ALA A 56 -6.87 -10.80 1.02
N THR A 57 -8.07 -10.31 1.36
CA THR A 57 -8.84 -10.73 2.53
C THR A 57 -9.92 -11.76 2.24
N THR A 58 -10.23 -11.99 0.97
CA THR A 58 -11.33 -12.86 0.55
C THR A 58 -11.16 -14.30 1.04
N GLY A 59 -12.24 -14.87 1.57
CA GLY A 59 -12.28 -16.24 2.08
C GLY A 59 -11.65 -16.42 3.48
N GLN A 60 -11.18 -15.34 4.11
CA GLN A 60 -10.65 -15.37 5.46
C GLN A 60 -11.69 -14.84 6.45
N ASN A 61 -12.28 -15.73 7.25
CA ASN A 61 -13.39 -15.40 8.14
C ASN A 61 -13.12 -14.21 9.09
N GLN A 62 -11.87 -13.99 9.52
CA GLN A 62 -11.49 -12.85 10.38
C GLN A 62 -11.60 -11.48 9.69
N TYR A 63 -11.83 -11.46 8.38
CA TYR A 63 -11.99 -10.28 7.54
C TYR A 63 -13.37 -10.16 6.88
N LYS A 64 -14.29 -11.07 7.18
CA LYS A 64 -15.66 -11.03 6.65
C LYS A 64 -16.37 -9.80 7.18
N LEU A 65 -16.91 -8.98 6.28
CA LEU A 65 -17.59 -7.72 6.59
C LEU A 65 -19.11 -7.82 6.49
N GLY A 66 -19.63 -9.02 6.22
CA GLY A 66 -21.06 -9.25 6.06
C GLY A 66 -21.38 -10.25 4.96
N THR A 67 -22.62 -10.23 4.52
CA THR A 67 -23.17 -11.10 3.48
C THR A 67 -24.00 -10.30 2.49
N TYR A 68 -24.03 -10.69 1.22
CA TYR A 68 -24.94 -10.15 0.21
C TYR A 68 -26.05 -11.14 -0.20
N PHE A 69 -25.87 -12.42 0.10
CA PHE A 69 -26.82 -13.49 -0.18
C PHE A 69 -26.80 -14.51 0.97
N PRO A 70 -27.95 -15.09 1.38
CA PRO A 70 -29.31 -14.81 0.91
C PRO A 70 -29.88 -13.50 1.45
N VAL A 71 -29.25 -12.92 2.48
CA VAL A 71 -29.64 -11.64 3.09
C VAL A 71 -28.46 -10.69 3.02
N PHE A 72 -28.74 -9.45 2.60
CA PHE A 72 -27.76 -8.39 2.66
C PHE A 72 -27.62 -7.87 4.10
N GLN A 73 -26.41 -7.98 4.64
CA GLN A 73 -26.02 -7.45 5.94
C GLN A 73 -24.56 -7.02 5.89
N LEU A 74 -24.25 -5.89 6.50
CA LEU A 74 -22.87 -5.41 6.68
C LEU A 74 -22.57 -5.20 8.16
N GLU A 75 -21.36 -5.57 8.55
CA GLU A 75 -20.78 -5.26 9.86
C GLU A 75 -20.29 -3.81 9.85
N ALA A 76 -21.23 -2.87 10.06
CA ALA A 76 -21.01 -1.44 9.83
C ALA A 76 -19.80 -0.86 10.59
N ASN A 77 -19.53 -1.34 11.81
CA ASN A 77 -18.38 -0.89 12.60
C ASN A 77 -17.05 -1.34 11.98
N GLU A 78 -16.99 -2.58 11.49
CA GLU A 78 -15.78 -3.12 10.86
C GLU A 78 -15.53 -2.42 9.52
N VAL A 79 -16.58 -2.27 8.70
CA VAL A 79 -16.53 -1.51 7.45
C VAL A 79 -15.99 -0.09 7.70
N LYS A 80 -16.53 0.58 8.72
CA LYS A 80 -16.10 1.93 9.09
C LYS A 80 -14.62 1.96 9.50
N GLU A 81 -14.14 0.98 10.26
CA GLU A 81 -12.71 0.89 10.65
C GLU A 81 -11.79 0.85 9.41
N TRP A 82 -12.17 0.09 8.38
CA TRP A 82 -11.45 0.04 7.11
C TRP A 82 -11.53 1.35 6.34
N GLN A 83 -12.72 1.95 6.25
CA GLN A 83 -12.96 3.20 5.51
C GLN A 83 -12.24 4.41 6.12
N GLU A 84 -12.10 4.45 7.44
CA GLU A 84 -11.46 5.57 8.14
C GLU A 84 -9.93 5.41 8.23
N ARG A 85 -9.39 4.23 7.93
CA ARG A 85 -7.95 3.98 7.93
C ARG A 85 -7.22 4.91 6.96
N SER A 86 -6.27 5.71 7.43
CA SER A 86 -5.35 6.49 6.60
C SER A 86 -4.16 6.97 7.44
N VAL A 87 -3.16 7.59 6.83
CA VAL A 87 -2.05 8.20 7.60
C VAL A 87 -2.53 9.30 8.56
N LEU A 88 -3.73 9.84 8.36
CA LEU A 88 -4.34 10.85 9.22
C LEU A 88 -5.01 10.26 10.47
N THR A 89 -5.34 8.97 10.45
CA THR A 89 -6.05 8.29 11.55
C THR A 89 -5.21 7.25 12.27
N ILE A 90 -4.10 6.80 11.67
CA ILE A 90 -3.12 5.92 12.31
C ILE A 90 -2.15 6.80 13.14
N PRO A 91 -2.15 6.71 14.49
CA PRO A 91 -1.35 7.60 15.33
C PRO A 91 0.15 7.60 14.99
N GLU A 92 0.72 6.43 14.71
CA GLU A 92 2.12 6.26 14.37
C GLU A 92 2.49 6.89 13.01
N CYS A 93 1.51 7.16 12.14
CA CYS A 93 1.73 7.76 10.84
C CYS A 93 1.62 9.28 10.83
N GLN A 94 0.94 9.89 11.81
CA GLN A 94 0.66 11.34 11.82
C GLN A 94 1.95 12.17 11.88
N ASP A 95 2.94 11.71 12.64
CA ASP A 95 4.26 12.37 12.78
C ASP A 95 5.36 11.70 11.93
N CYS A 96 4.99 10.78 11.02
CA CYS A 96 5.95 10.05 10.20
C CYS A 96 6.34 10.83 8.95
N GLU A 97 7.64 11.13 8.81
CA GLU A 97 8.18 11.95 7.70
C GLU A 97 8.03 11.31 6.31
N VAL A 98 7.79 10.00 6.25
CA VAL A 98 7.59 9.24 4.99
C VAL A 98 6.15 8.72 4.82
N SER A 99 5.21 9.20 5.63
CA SER A 99 3.81 8.75 5.61
C SER A 99 3.17 8.89 4.23
N LEU A 100 3.41 10.01 3.54
CA LEU A 100 2.90 10.29 2.20
C LEU A 100 3.56 9.45 1.08
N ILE A 101 4.58 8.67 1.42
CA ILE A 101 5.26 7.74 0.49
C ILE A 101 4.64 6.34 0.56
N CYS A 102 4.29 5.88 1.77
CA CYS A 102 3.75 4.54 1.98
C CYS A 102 2.23 4.50 2.19
N GLY A 103 1.58 5.64 2.45
CA GLY A 103 0.14 5.76 2.70
C GLY A 103 -0.39 4.86 3.81
N GLY A 104 0.45 4.55 4.81
CA GLY A 104 0.11 3.71 5.95
C GLY A 104 0.20 2.19 5.71
N GLY A 105 0.44 1.74 4.47
CA GLY A 105 0.59 0.33 4.14
C GLY A 105 -0.70 -0.50 4.23
N CYS A 106 -0.57 -1.83 4.22
CA CYS A 106 -1.70 -2.75 4.12
C CYS A 106 -2.44 -2.95 5.46
N GLY A 107 -3.74 -2.67 5.49
CA GLY A 107 -4.58 -2.88 6.69
C GLY A 107 -4.73 -4.36 7.07
N ALA A 108 -4.71 -5.28 6.12
CA ALA A 108 -4.78 -6.72 6.40
C ALA A 108 -3.50 -7.21 7.08
N VAL A 109 -2.33 -6.85 6.54
CA VAL A 109 -1.04 -7.20 7.16
C VAL A 109 -0.91 -6.57 8.56
N ALA A 110 -1.38 -5.32 8.72
CA ALA A 110 -1.42 -4.67 10.02
C ALA A 110 -2.31 -5.44 11.02
N LYS A 111 -3.51 -5.86 10.62
CA LYS A 111 -4.41 -6.66 11.47
C LYS A 111 -3.81 -8.02 11.82
N ASP A 112 -3.21 -8.73 10.87
CA ASP A 112 -2.56 -10.03 11.14
C ASP A 112 -1.39 -9.92 12.13
N ARG A 113 -0.58 -8.85 12.03
CA ARG A 113 0.61 -8.67 12.88
C ARG A 113 0.32 -8.02 14.23
N LEU A 114 -0.61 -7.07 14.26
CA LEU A 114 -0.83 -6.16 15.39
C LEU A 114 -2.26 -6.21 15.95
N GLY A 115 -3.14 -7.03 15.37
CA GLY A 115 -4.50 -7.29 15.85
C GLY A 115 -5.54 -6.21 15.55
N LYS A 116 -5.17 -5.11 14.88
CA LYS A 116 -6.08 -4.00 14.53
C LYS A 116 -5.84 -3.49 13.11
N VAL A 117 -6.92 -3.08 12.43
CA VAL A 117 -6.82 -2.54 11.06
C VAL A 117 -6.20 -1.15 11.09
N GLN A 118 -6.47 -0.36 12.14
CA GLN A 118 -5.87 0.96 12.35
C GLN A 118 -4.48 0.88 13.01
N ALA A 119 -3.60 0.03 12.48
CA ALA A 119 -2.17 0.00 12.80
C ALA A 119 -1.33 0.22 11.54
N PRO A 120 -0.10 0.75 11.62
CA PRO A 120 0.74 0.89 10.45
C PRO A 120 1.25 -0.47 9.95
N ASP A 121 1.49 -0.57 8.64
CA ASP A 121 2.30 -1.64 8.04
C ASP A 121 3.60 -1.06 7.49
N CYS A 122 4.53 -0.80 8.42
CA CYS A 122 5.79 -0.11 8.15
C CYS A 122 6.74 -0.93 7.27
N HIS A 123 7.42 -0.23 6.36
CA HIS A 123 8.43 -0.75 5.45
C HIS A 123 9.69 0.13 5.52
N PRO A 124 10.87 -0.36 5.10
CA PRO A 124 12.12 0.41 5.11
C PRO A 124 12.16 1.43 3.96
N ILE A 125 11.28 2.45 4.03
CA ILE A 125 11.08 3.41 2.94
C ILE A 125 12.34 4.25 2.70
N LYS A 126 13.00 4.72 3.76
CA LYS A 126 14.21 5.56 3.64
C LYS A 126 15.34 4.79 2.98
N GLU A 127 15.51 3.52 3.36
CA GLU A 127 16.51 2.64 2.79
C GLU A 127 16.22 2.38 1.31
N LEU A 128 14.96 2.11 0.95
CA LEU A 128 14.56 1.92 -0.45
C LEU A 128 14.80 3.17 -1.30
N LEU A 129 14.48 4.36 -0.78
CA LEU A 129 14.77 5.62 -1.45
C LEU A 129 16.28 5.82 -1.61
N THR A 130 17.07 5.55 -0.57
CA THR A 130 18.54 5.65 -0.63
C THR A 130 19.12 4.72 -1.69
N ILE A 131 18.64 3.47 -1.75
CA ILE A 131 19.05 2.52 -2.78
C ILE A 131 18.66 3.04 -4.17
N GLY A 132 17.45 3.60 -4.33
CA GLY A 132 16.99 4.15 -5.61
C GLY A 132 17.80 5.35 -6.07
N LEU A 133 18.08 6.29 -5.18
CA LEU A 133 18.92 7.47 -5.46
C LEU A 133 20.33 7.04 -5.90
N ASN A 134 20.92 6.04 -5.24
CA ASN A 134 22.21 5.50 -5.63
C ASN A 134 22.15 4.75 -6.97
N TYR A 135 21.09 3.98 -7.21
CA TYR A 135 20.94 3.19 -8.43
C TYR A 135 20.75 4.07 -9.68
N TYR A 136 19.99 5.16 -9.55
CA TYR A 136 19.65 6.08 -10.63
C TYR A 136 20.47 7.39 -10.62
N GLY A 137 21.53 7.49 -9.82
CA GLY A 137 22.25 8.74 -9.57
C GLY A 137 22.71 9.46 -10.85
N GLU A 138 23.26 8.73 -11.82
CA GLU A 138 23.68 9.32 -13.10
C GLU A 138 22.51 9.86 -13.94
N ASP A 139 21.34 9.22 -13.87
CA ASP A 139 20.17 9.64 -14.61
C ASP A 139 19.51 10.85 -13.94
N LEU A 140 19.43 10.85 -12.61
CA LEU A 140 18.91 11.96 -11.82
C LEU A 140 19.71 13.25 -12.03
N LEU A 141 21.03 13.16 -12.13
CA LEU A 141 21.90 14.32 -12.40
C LEU A 141 21.69 14.95 -13.79
N LYS A 142 21.00 14.28 -14.72
CA LYS A 142 20.68 14.80 -16.06
C LYS A 142 19.32 15.51 -16.12
N ILE A 143 18.53 15.44 -15.05
CA ILE A 143 17.18 16.01 -14.98
C ILE A 143 17.23 17.51 -14.64
N GLY A 144 18.30 17.96 -13.96
CA GLY A 144 18.59 19.38 -13.69
C GLY A 144 19.52 20.00 -14.73
#